data_AF-A0A520R049-F1
#
_entry.id   AF-A0A520R049-F1
#
_cell.length_a   1.000
_cell.length_b   1.000
_cell.length_c   1.000
_cell.angle_alpha   90.00
_cell.angle_beta   90.00
_cell.angle_gamma   90.00
#
_symmetry.space_group_name_H-M   'P 1'
#
loop_
_entity.id
_entity.type
_entity.pdbx_description
1 polymer ?
#
loop_
_entity_poly.entity_id
_entity_poly.type
_entity_poly.pdbx_seq_one_letter_code
_entity_poly.pdbx_strand_id
1 'polypeptide(L)'
;MTRALVSLALVWLVALLGACGANAPTYAGCTDDLDCASAPDACYRVLFTRTDGSEADGSFCSLECASDADCPEDGACVALDGDPERRFFCADRCAASADCYAGLACTAVEGADRSMQLCLP
;
A
#
# COMPACT_ATOMS: atom_id res chain seq x y z
N MET A 1 8.05 40.48 47.53
CA MET A 1 6.95 40.77 46.59
C MET A 1 7.54 40.96 45.20
N THR A 2 6.94 40.30 44.20
CA THR A 2 6.99 40.60 42.75
C THR A 2 8.36 40.53 42.05
N ARG A 3 8.60 39.78 40.97
CA ARG A 3 7.75 39.08 39.99
C ARG A 3 8.60 38.06 39.24
N ALA A 4 8.22 36.78 39.31
CA ALA A 4 8.37 35.89 38.16
C ALA A 4 7.45 36.40 37.03
N LEU A 5 7.76 36.08 35.77
CA LEU A 5 6.85 35.78 34.65
C LEU A 5 7.68 35.90 33.36
N VAL A 6 8.09 34.78 32.77
CA VAL A 6 7.36 33.94 31.78
C VAL A 6 8.01 34.15 30.42
N SER A 7 8.88 33.20 30.09
CA SER A 7 9.41 32.96 28.75
C SER A 7 8.23 32.71 27.81
N LEU A 8 8.00 33.64 26.88
CA LEU A 8 6.98 33.47 25.85
C LEU A 8 7.36 32.34 24.90
N ALA A 9 6.64 31.23 25.06
CA ALA A 9 5.98 30.47 24.01
C ALA A 9 6.81 30.16 22.74
N LEU A 10 7.56 29.05 22.81
CA LEU A 10 7.57 28.07 21.72
C LEU A 10 6.11 27.67 21.44
N VAL A 11 5.57 27.94 20.25
CA VAL A 11 4.73 27.01 19.46
C VAL A 11 4.59 27.63 18.06
N TRP A 12 5.44 27.21 17.13
CA TRP A 12 5.13 27.19 15.69
C TRP A 12 5.80 25.93 15.11
N LEU A 13 5.29 24.77 15.53
CA LEU A 13 5.53 23.49 14.85
C LEU A 13 4.23 23.11 14.15
N VAL A 14 3.96 23.80 13.04
CA VAL A 14 2.80 23.53 12.19
C VAL A 14 3.32 22.92 10.89
N ALA A 15 3.05 21.61 10.76
CA ALA A 15 2.83 20.87 9.51
C ALA A 15 3.88 20.99 8.39
N LEU A 16 4.92 20.17 8.45
CA LEU A 16 5.82 19.86 7.31
C LEU A 16 6.04 18.34 7.15
N LEU A 17 5.01 17.52 7.41
CA LEU A 17 5.08 16.06 7.24
C LEU A 17 4.32 15.52 6.01
N GLY A 18 3.91 16.39 5.08
CA GLY A 18 2.96 15.98 4.01
C GLY A 18 3.43 16.18 2.58
N ALA A 19 4.73 16.32 2.32
CA ALA A 19 5.23 16.45 0.96
C ALA A 19 6.68 15.94 0.83
N CYS A 20 6.95 14.73 1.32
CA CYS A 20 7.96 13.94 0.64
C CYS A 20 7.21 13.40 -0.56
N GLY A 21 7.47 13.90 -1.77
CA GLY A 21 7.00 13.22 -2.98
C GLY A 21 7.62 11.84 -2.93
N ALA A 22 6.88 10.88 -2.38
CA ALA A 22 7.40 9.55 -2.20
C ALA A 22 7.67 9.07 -3.61
N ASN A 23 8.91 8.67 -3.88
CA ASN A 23 9.17 7.86 -5.06
C ASN A 23 9.08 6.44 -4.53
N ALA A 24 7.88 6.05 -4.11
CA ALA A 24 7.64 4.72 -3.59
C ALA A 24 7.84 3.72 -4.73
N PRO A 25 8.66 2.68 -4.55
CA PRO A 25 8.83 1.65 -5.56
C PRO A 25 7.51 0.91 -5.78
N THR A 26 7.43 0.17 -6.88
CA THR A 26 6.33 -0.76 -7.12
C THR A 26 6.12 -1.65 -5.90
N TYR A 27 4.86 -1.88 -5.54
CA TYR A 27 4.38 -2.60 -4.36
C TYR A 27 4.54 -1.91 -3.00
N ALA A 28 5.22 -0.75 -2.91
CA ALA A 28 5.27 -0.02 -1.65
C ALA A 28 3.96 0.75 -1.39
N GLY A 29 3.68 1.04 -0.11
CA GLY A 29 2.51 1.83 0.29
C GLY A 29 2.52 3.24 -0.30
N CYS A 30 1.33 3.76 -0.63
CA CYS A 30 1.12 5.08 -1.23
C CYS A 30 -0.14 5.76 -0.67
N THR A 31 -0.26 7.07 -0.88
CA THR A 31 -1.49 7.83 -0.58
C THR A 31 -2.19 8.27 -1.87
N ASP A 32 -1.43 8.66 -2.88
CA ASP A 32 -1.94 9.03 -4.20
C ASP A 32 -0.95 8.65 -5.34
N ASP A 33 -1.37 8.81 -6.59
CA ASP A 33 -0.59 8.39 -7.77
C ASP A 33 0.77 9.09 -7.89
N LEU A 34 0.93 10.30 -7.31
CA LEU A 34 2.19 11.04 -7.35
C LEU A 34 3.24 10.43 -6.41
N ASP A 35 2.83 9.55 -5.50
CA ASP A 35 3.72 8.81 -4.60
C ASP A 35 4.42 7.63 -5.30
N CYS A 36 4.03 7.27 -6.51
CA CYS A 36 4.61 6.12 -7.21
C CYS A 36 5.78 6.54 -8.10
N ALA A 37 6.93 5.89 -7.91
CA ALA A 37 8.21 6.30 -8.51
C ALA A 37 8.28 6.15 -10.03
N SER A 38 7.46 5.27 -10.61
CA SER A 38 7.67 4.76 -11.97
C SER A 38 6.36 4.77 -12.74
N ALA A 39 6.32 5.39 -13.91
CA ALA A 39 5.27 5.03 -14.88
C ALA A 39 5.54 3.59 -15.38
N PRO A 40 4.53 2.72 -15.50
CA PRO A 40 3.09 3.01 -15.49
C PRO A 40 2.39 2.84 -14.13
N ASP A 41 3.10 2.83 -13.00
CA ASP A 41 2.51 2.61 -11.68
C ASP A 41 1.53 3.74 -11.30
N ALA A 42 0.46 3.35 -10.63
CA ALA A 42 -0.53 4.20 -9.98
C ALA A 42 -0.77 3.72 -8.55
N CYS A 43 -1.41 4.54 -7.73
CA CYS A 43 -1.73 4.19 -6.35
C CYS A 43 -3.05 3.43 -6.28
N TYR A 44 -2.98 2.10 -6.19
CA TYR A 44 -4.15 1.24 -6.11
C TYR A 44 -4.64 1.19 -4.68
N ARG A 45 -5.90 1.60 -4.48
CA ARG A 45 -6.60 1.39 -3.21
C ARG A 45 -7.47 0.14 -3.29
N VAL A 46 -7.24 -0.77 -2.37
CA VAL A 46 -7.99 -2.03 -2.25
C VAL A 46 -8.85 -2.00 -0.99
N LEU A 47 -10.05 -2.56 -1.09
CA LEU A 47 -10.94 -2.87 0.02
C LEU A 47 -11.18 -4.38 -0.02
N PHE A 48 -10.96 -5.06 1.08
CA PHE A 48 -11.10 -6.51 1.16
C PHE A 48 -11.65 -6.95 2.52
N THR A 49 -12.17 -8.17 2.56
CA THR A 49 -12.67 -8.80 3.78
C THR A 49 -11.71 -9.89 4.21
N ARG A 50 -11.28 -9.84 5.47
CA ARG A 50 -10.43 -10.87 6.08
C ARG A 50 -11.23 -12.14 6.37
N THR A 51 -10.53 -13.25 6.60
CA THR A 51 -11.15 -14.54 6.93
C THR A 51 -11.94 -14.52 8.25
N ASP A 52 -11.64 -13.59 9.16
CA ASP A 52 -12.42 -13.36 10.39
C ASP A 52 -13.69 -12.51 10.17
N GLY A 53 -13.96 -12.11 8.93
CA GLY A 53 -15.10 -11.29 8.54
C GLY A 53 -14.91 -9.78 8.73
N SER A 54 -13.75 -9.33 9.23
CA SER A 54 -13.45 -7.90 9.33
C SER A 54 -13.12 -7.30 7.97
N GLU A 55 -13.57 -6.07 7.72
CA GLU A 55 -13.16 -5.30 6.54
C GLU A 55 -11.81 -4.62 6.78
N ALA A 56 -11.07 -4.43 5.70
CA ALA A 56 -9.80 -3.73 5.69
C ALA A 56 -9.61 -3.03 4.36
N ASP A 57 -8.92 -1.90 4.40
CA ASP A 57 -8.51 -1.16 3.23
C ASP A 57 -7.06 -0.71 3.34
N GLY A 58 -6.47 -0.43 2.20
CA GLY A 58 -5.20 0.23 2.11
C GLY A 58 -4.78 0.45 0.67
N SER A 59 -3.61 1.05 0.50
CA SER A 59 -3.13 1.49 -0.80
C SER A 59 -1.67 1.16 -1.01
N PHE A 60 -1.32 0.77 -2.24
CA PHE A 60 0.06 0.51 -2.65
C PHE A 60 0.26 0.82 -4.13
N CYS A 61 1.49 1.15 -4.50
CA CYS A 61 1.86 1.38 -5.88
C CYS A 61 1.81 0.07 -6.66
N SER A 62 1.09 0.07 -7.77
CA SER A 62 0.95 -1.09 -8.64
C SER A 62 0.65 -0.63 -10.06
N LEU A 63 0.57 -1.58 -10.98
CA LEU A 63 0.30 -1.37 -12.39
C LEU A 63 -0.76 -2.37 -12.86
N GLU A 64 -1.43 -2.02 -13.95
CA GLU A 64 -2.36 -2.93 -14.62
C GLU A 64 -1.58 -4.11 -15.25
N CYS A 65 -2.23 -5.28 -15.29
CA CYS A 65 -1.65 -6.49 -15.86
C CYS A 65 -2.72 -7.32 -16.58
N ALA A 66 -2.29 -8.20 -17.49
CA ALA A 66 -3.16 -9.21 -18.09
C ALA A 66 -2.80 -10.63 -17.60
N SER A 67 -1.58 -10.82 -17.11
CA SER A 67 -1.01 -12.07 -16.63
C SER A 67 0.13 -11.84 -15.65
N ASP A 68 0.51 -12.86 -14.89
CA ASP A 68 1.65 -12.82 -13.96
C ASP A 68 2.95 -12.34 -14.64
N ALA A 69 3.12 -12.60 -15.95
CA ALA A 69 4.31 -12.20 -16.70
C ALA A 69 4.43 -10.69 -16.94
N ASP A 70 3.33 -9.95 -16.77
CA ASP A 70 3.33 -8.49 -16.89
C ASP A 70 3.80 -7.82 -15.60
N CYS A 71 3.84 -8.57 -14.49
CA CYS A 71 4.20 -8.05 -13.18
C CYS A 71 5.72 -8.07 -12.97
N PRO A 72 6.29 -6.98 -12.43
CA PRO A 72 7.69 -6.95 -12.08
C PRO A 72 8.00 -7.94 -10.96
N GLU A 73 9.26 -8.39 -10.96
CA GLU A 73 9.79 -9.37 -10.00
C GLU A 73 9.01 -10.69 -10.02
N ASP A 74 8.58 -11.19 -8.85
CA ASP A 74 7.79 -12.40 -8.70
C ASP A 74 6.30 -12.07 -8.44
N GLY A 75 5.83 -10.91 -8.92
CA GLY A 75 4.46 -10.45 -8.74
C GLY A 75 3.40 -11.38 -9.34
N ALA A 76 2.19 -11.30 -8.79
CA ALA A 76 0.99 -11.98 -9.30
C ALA A 76 0.02 -10.97 -9.90
N CYS A 77 -0.57 -11.32 -11.03
CA CYS A 77 -1.65 -10.54 -11.62
C CYS A 77 -2.99 -10.98 -11.05
N VAL A 78 -3.58 -10.14 -10.21
CA VAL A 78 -4.76 -10.49 -9.42
C VAL A 78 -5.88 -9.47 -9.62
N ALA A 79 -7.11 -9.93 -9.43
CA ALA A 79 -8.28 -9.07 -9.36
C ALA A 79 -8.95 -9.26 -8.00
N LEU A 80 -9.59 -8.20 -7.49
CA LEU A 80 -10.44 -8.32 -6.31
C LEU A 80 -11.72 -9.06 -6.69
N ASP A 81 -12.11 -10.03 -5.85
CA ASP A 81 -13.40 -10.67 -6.01
C ASP A 81 -14.52 -9.61 -5.84
N GLY A 82 -15.49 -9.63 -6.75
CA GLY A 82 -16.56 -8.64 -6.80
C GLY A 82 -16.24 -7.33 -7.52
N ASP A 83 -15.05 -7.12 -8.10
CA ASP A 83 -14.82 -5.98 -9.01
C ASP A 83 -15.61 -6.19 -10.33
N PRO A 84 -16.66 -5.38 -10.61
CA PRO A 84 -17.47 -5.55 -11.82
C PRO A 84 -16.70 -5.27 -13.11
N GLU A 85 -15.63 -4.46 -13.03
CA GLU A 85 -14.78 -4.14 -14.17
C GLU A 85 -13.69 -5.21 -14.38
N ARG A 86 -13.54 -6.13 -13.41
CA ARG A 86 -12.48 -7.15 -13.37
C ARG A 86 -11.12 -6.53 -13.66
N ARG A 87 -10.81 -5.40 -13.01
CA ARG A 87 -9.49 -4.77 -13.18
C ARG A 87 -8.47 -5.63 -12.46
N PHE A 88 -7.38 -5.88 -13.16
CA PHE A 88 -6.27 -6.66 -12.66
C PHE A 88 -5.12 -5.73 -12.33
N PHE A 89 -4.46 -6.00 -11.22
CA PHE A 89 -3.29 -5.27 -10.77
C PHE A 89 -2.22 -6.25 -10.30
N CYS A 90 -0.98 -5.81 -10.35
CA CYS A 90 0.14 -6.58 -9.84
C CYS A 90 0.22 -6.49 -8.31
N ALA A 91 0.27 -7.64 -7.64
CA ALA A 91 0.51 -7.73 -6.20
C ALA A 91 1.78 -8.53 -5.96
N ASP A 92 2.62 -8.08 -5.03
CA ASP A 92 3.85 -8.79 -4.73
C ASP A 92 3.57 -10.11 -3.99
N ARG A 93 4.34 -11.15 -4.33
CA ARG A 93 4.26 -12.44 -3.63
C ARG A 93 5.21 -12.44 -2.45
N CYS A 94 4.83 -13.15 -1.40
CA CYS A 94 5.66 -13.24 -0.20
C CYS A 94 5.70 -14.66 0.36
N ALA A 95 6.78 -14.97 1.07
CA ALA A 95 6.87 -16.18 1.90
C ALA A 95 6.67 -15.84 3.38
N ALA A 96 7.09 -14.64 3.80
CA ALA A 96 6.99 -14.11 5.16
C ALA A 96 6.71 -12.60 5.15
N SER A 97 6.21 -12.06 6.27
CA SER A 97 5.93 -10.62 6.41
C SER A 97 7.17 -9.72 6.26
N ALA A 98 8.38 -10.27 6.41
CA ALA A 98 9.62 -9.53 6.21
C ALA A 98 9.95 -9.28 4.73
N ASP A 99 9.28 -9.98 3.82
CA ASP A 99 9.44 -9.79 2.37
C ASP A 99 8.65 -8.56 1.89
N CYS A 100 7.67 -8.11 2.67
CA CYS A 100 6.79 -7.02 2.32
C CYS A 100 7.34 -5.65 2.75
N TYR A 101 6.99 -4.61 1.99
CA TYR A 101 7.23 -3.23 2.40
C TYR A 101 6.55 -2.90 3.73
N ALA A 102 7.12 -1.94 4.44
CA ALA A 102 6.59 -1.48 5.72
C ALA A 102 5.12 -1.05 5.58
N GLY A 103 4.27 -1.55 6.48
CA GLY A 103 2.83 -1.30 6.46
C GLY A 103 2.02 -2.35 5.70
N LEU A 104 2.67 -3.30 5.03
CA LEU A 104 2.02 -4.44 4.37
C LEU A 104 2.27 -5.73 5.16
N ALA A 105 1.31 -6.64 5.09
CA ALA A 105 1.33 -7.96 5.70
C ALA A 105 1.31 -9.05 4.63
N CYS A 106 2.16 -10.05 4.80
CA CYS A 106 2.12 -11.26 3.97
C CYS A 106 0.85 -12.05 4.30
N THR A 107 -0.10 -12.04 3.36
CA THR A 107 -1.47 -12.48 3.58
C THR A 107 -1.82 -13.59 2.61
N ALA A 108 -2.26 -14.72 3.16
CA ALA A 108 -2.76 -15.83 2.35
C ALA A 108 -4.08 -15.41 1.68
N VAL A 109 -4.14 -15.58 0.36
CA VAL A 109 -5.34 -15.31 -0.43
C VAL A 109 -5.95 -16.61 -0.93
N GLU A 110 -7.26 -16.73 -0.82
CA GLU A 110 -8.04 -17.86 -1.34
C GLU A 110 -8.56 -17.52 -2.74
N GLY A 111 -8.68 -18.52 -3.63
CA GLY A 111 -9.33 -18.35 -4.94
C GLY A 111 -8.40 -18.13 -6.13
N ALA A 112 -7.11 -17.86 -5.92
CA ALA A 112 -6.12 -18.06 -6.97
C ALA A 112 -5.84 -19.57 -7.11
N ASP A 113 -5.49 -20.06 -8.31
CA ASP A 113 -5.29 -21.50 -8.62
C ASP A 113 -4.24 -22.22 -7.73
N ARG A 114 -3.60 -21.51 -6.79
CA ARG A 114 -2.72 -22.01 -5.74
C ARG A 114 -2.93 -21.18 -4.49
N SER A 115 -2.86 -21.80 -3.31
CA SER A 115 -2.68 -21.11 -2.04
C SER A 115 -1.39 -20.27 -2.11
N MET A 116 -1.52 -19.01 -2.50
CA MET A 116 -0.43 -18.05 -2.60
C MET A 116 -0.58 -17.02 -1.49
N GLN A 117 0.54 -16.39 -1.11
CA GLN A 117 0.54 -15.29 -0.15
C GLN A 117 1.02 -14.04 -0.88
N LEU A 118 0.33 -12.94 -0.62
CA LEU A 118 0.58 -11.65 -1.24
C LEU A 118 0.84 -10.60 -0.17
N CYS A 119 1.68 -9.60 -0.49
CA CYS A 119 1.84 -8.43 0.34
C CYS A 119 0.61 -7.53 0.19
N LEU A 120 -0.26 -7.54 1.19
CA LEU A 120 -1.48 -6.73 1.24
C LEU A 120 -1.45 -5.79 2.45
N PRO A 121 -2.08 -4.61 2.37
CA PRO A 121 -2.12 -3.67 3.49
C PRO A 121 -2.90 -4.18 4.72
#